data_AF-A0A3D3FVD3-F1
#
_entry.id   AF-A0A3D3FVD3-F1
#
_cell.length_a   1.000
_cell.length_b   1.000
_cell.length_c   1.000
_cell.angle_alpha   90.00
_cell.angle_beta   90.00
_cell.angle_gamma   90.00
#
_symmetry.space_group_name_H-M   'P 1'
#
loop_
_entity.id
_entity.type
_entity.pdbx_description
1 polymer ?
#
loop_
_entity_poly.entity_id
_entity_poly.type
_entity_poly.pdbx_seq_one_letter_code
_entity_poly.pdbx_strand_id
1 'polypeptide(L)'
;MALISVSLALAGCEKRDLSVSEILPKACASCHGSDAEFSIASARAGYELSIHRTGGNAFYSNGGGCQKCHTNEGFVKFVTTGETGEEGFERAPSQPACFTCHDPHGTGTFELRVVKPVRLTNAAEFDGGKGNVCATCHQSRADATVVAVETEASKVNARFGPHYGPQGDLFAGTGAYEYPGKTYGTSPHTTKLTDSCVACHKTLPEGRFSLDPGIGGHSFNIKGEVHGVKTLNASVCQSCHPGIKQVAGGDVFDRKALADYDRDGTLEPFQLEFEGLLALFVNGEGTGILQAGIEPAFYDKNGALRVVREGVRPQVQMAALFNYRFFVEDRSRGIHNPLYAVQILYDSIKSIDPSFDLSYRP
;
A
#
# COMPACT_ATOMS: atom_id res chain seq x y z
N MET A 1 85.44 -16.30 30.82
CA MET A 1 85.04 -17.15 29.66
C MET A 1 83.55 -17.45 29.78
N ALA A 2 82.78 -16.97 28.80
CA ALA A 2 81.38 -17.28 28.44
C ALA A 2 80.31 -17.35 29.57
N LEU A 3 79.56 -16.26 29.72
CA LEU A 3 78.16 -16.29 30.16
C LEU A 3 77.32 -16.91 29.03
N ILE A 4 76.63 -18.02 29.29
CA ILE A 4 75.51 -18.49 28.46
C ILE A 4 74.24 -18.20 29.25
N SER A 5 73.63 -17.06 28.94
CA SER A 5 72.26 -16.74 29.31
C SER A 5 71.31 -17.54 28.43
N VAL A 6 70.71 -18.60 28.98
CA VAL A 6 69.56 -19.27 28.37
C VAL A 6 68.35 -18.38 28.57
N SER A 7 68.07 -17.54 27.58
CA SER A 7 66.84 -16.76 27.51
C SER A 7 65.67 -17.71 27.32
N LEU A 8 64.86 -17.86 28.35
CA LEU A 8 63.55 -18.47 28.30
C LEU A 8 62.71 -17.65 27.32
N ALA A 9 62.50 -18.18 26.12
CA ALA A 9 61.57 -17.58 25.16
C ALA A 9 60.16 -17.70 25.75
N LEU A 10 59.72 -16.64 26.42
CA LEU A 10 58.31 -16.36 26.64
C LEU A 10 57.66 -16.37 25.26
N ALA A 11 56.97 -17.47 24.94
CA ALA A 11 55.95 -17.49 23.91
C ALA A 11 54.88 -16.49 24.37
N GLY A 12 55.09 -15.22 24.04
CA GLY A 12 54.05 -14.23 24.12
C GLY A 12 52.91 -14.76 23.27
N CYS A 13 51.75 -14.97 23.90
CA CYS A 13 50.50 -14.75 23.20
C CYS A 13 50.55 -13.31 22.71
N GLU A 14 51.15 -13.09 21.55
CA GLU A 14 50.84 -11.96 20.73
C GLU A 14 49.33 -12.11 20.49
N LYS A 15 48.56 -11.30 21.21
CA LYS A 15 47.22 -10.95 20.75
C LYS A 15 47.47 -10.37 19.37
N ARG A 16 47.44 -11.22 18.35
CA ARG A 16 46.91 -10.80 17.07
C ARG A 16 45.48 -10.42 17.42
N ASP A 17 45.31 -9.14 17.74
CA ASP A 17 44.09 -8.45 17.37
C ASP A 17 44.01 -8.66 15.86
N LEU A 18 43.41 -9.79 15.48
CA LEU A 18 42.89 -9.98 14.15
C LEU A 18 41.77 -8.94 14.06
N SER A 19 42.16 -7.71 13.73
CA SER A 19 41.20 -6.75 13.24
C SER A 19 40.50 -7.45 12.09
N VAL A 20 39.17 -7.43 12.12
CA VAL A 20 38.28 -8.05 11.13
C VAL A 20 38.56 -7.54 9.69
N SER A 21 39.55 -6.67 9.51
CA SER A 21 39.94 -5.98 8.29
C SER A 21 40.72 -6.82 7.26
N GLU A 22 41.12 -8.07 7.53
CA GLU A 22 41.87 -8.88 6.54
C GLU A 22 41.09 -10.04 5.89
N ILE A 23 39.78 -10.24 6.15
CA ILE A 23 39.07 -11.47 5.70
C ILE A 23 37.85 -11.24 4.81
N LEU A 24 37.29 -10.03 4.71
CA LEU A 24 36.14 -9.77 3.83
C LEU A 24 36.56 -9.22 2.47
N PRO A 25 36.22 -9.88 1.33
CA PRO A 25 36.38 -9.28 0.01
C PRO A 25 35.73 -7.90 -0.04
N LYS A 26 36.31 -6.96 -0.78
CA LYS A 26 35.82 -5.57 -0.89
C LYS A 26 34.32 -5.49 -1.25
N ALA A 27 33.84 -6.43 -2.07
CA ALA A 27 32.43 -6.54 -2.45
C ALA A 27 31.48 -6.89 -1.29
N CYS A 28 31.98 -7.57 -0.25
CA CYS A 28 31.21 -7.83 0.96
C CYS A 28 31.33 -6.67 1.96
N ALA A 29 32.47 -5.97 1.96
CA ALA A 29 32.74 -4.87 2.87
C ALA A 29 31.88 -3.63 2.59
N SER A 30 31.40 -3.43 1.36
CA SER A 30 30.42 -2.37 1.04
C SER A 30 29.11 -2.52 1.80
N CYS A 31 28.76 -3.73 2.26
CA CYS A 31 27.54 -4.02 2.99
C CYS A 31 27.78 -4.42 4.46
N HIS A 32 28.91 -5.04 4.76
CA HIS A 32 29.24 -5.62 6.08
C HIS A 32 30.45 -4.95 6.76
N GLY A 33 31.06 -3.94 6.13
CA GLY A 33 32.16 -3.17 6.70
C GLY A 33 31.70 -2.14 7.73
N SER A 34 32.66 -1.61 8.49
CA SER A 34 32.42 -0.51 9.43
C SER A 34 31.96 0.78 8.75
N ASP A 35 32.39 0.99 7.50
CA ASP A 35 32.00 2.11 6.62
C ASP A 35 31.15 1.60 5.45
N ALA A 36 30.05 0.88 5.76
CA ALA A 36 29.16 0.35 4.74
C ALA A 36 28.57 1.48 3.87
N GLU A 37 28.56 1.27 2.55
CA GLU A 37 28.03 2.20 1.56
C GLU A 37 26.51 2.39 1.71
N PHE A 38 25.82 1.31 2.11
CA PHE A 38 24.38 1.30 2.29
C PHE A 38 24.01 1.47 3.76
N SER A 39 23.14 2.45 4.07
CA SER A 39 22.68 2.72 5.43
C SER A 39 21.60 1.73 5.90
N ILE A 40 21.96 0.44 5.97
CA ILE A 40 21.05 -0.66 6.34
C ILE A 40 20.51 -0.45 7.76
N ALA A 41 21.32 0.08 8.68
CA ALA A 41 20.89 0.33 10.06
C ALA A 41 19.75 1.36 10.13
N SER A 42 19.83 2.43 9.34
CA SER A 42 18.77 3.44 9.25
C SER A 42 17.51 2.87 8.59
N ALA A 43 17.67 2.12 7.49
CA ALA A 43 16.57 1.42 6.84
C ALA A 43 15.87 0.45 7.81
N ARG A 44 16.64 -0.29 8.61
CA ARG A 44 16.11 -1.20 9.61
C ARG A 44 15.30 -0.47 10.68
N ALA A 45 15.75 0.69 11.16
CA ALA A 45 15.02 1.45 12.17
C ALA A 45 13.59 1.79 11.72
N GLY A 46 13.41 2.19 10.45
CA GLY A 46 12.07 2.43 9.90
C GLY A 46 11.31 1.15 9.60
N TYR A 47 11.97 0.13 9.05
CA TYR A 47 11.34 -1.15 8.72
C TYR A 47 10.76 -1.86 9.95
N GLU A 48 11.43 -1.81 11.11
CA GLU A 48 10.94 -2.44 12.33
C GLU A 48 9.61 -1.83 12.83
N LEU A 49 9.27 -0.62 12.38
CA LEU A 49 8.00 0.08 12.66
C LEU A 49 6.95 -0.10 11.55
N SER A 50 7.30 -0.75 10.45
CA SER A 50 6.37 -1.00 9.33
C SER A 50 5.39 -2.14 9.64
N ILE A 51 4.25 -2.15 8.94
CA ILE A 51 3.30 -3.27 9.02
C ILE A 51 3.84 -4.55 8.36
N HIS A 52 4.81 -4.45 7.43
CA HIS A 52 5.49 -5.62 6.88
C HIS A 52 6.23 -6.40 7.98
N ARG A 53 6.81 -5.70 8.95
CA ARG A 53 7.40 -6.33 10.13
C ARG A 53 6.38 -6.78 11.16
N THR A 54 5.43 -5.90 11.50
CA THR A 54 4.57 -6.05 12.69
C THR A 54 3.26 -6.79 12.41
N GLY A 55 2.85 -6.92 11.15
CA GLY A 55 1.57 -7.52 10.76
C GLY A 55 1.47 -9.03 11.01
N GLY A 56 2.61 -9.75 11.07
CA GLY A 56 2.68 -11.11 11.59
C GLY A 56 1.90 -12.18 10.81
N ASN A 57 1.54 -11.94 9.54
CA ASN A 57 0.59 -12.79 8.81
C ASN A 57 1.22 -13.85 7.90
N ALA A 58 2.55 -13.87 7.69
CA ALA A 58 3.22 -14.85 6.83
C ALA A 58 2.80 -16.31 7.06
N PHE A 59 2.72 -16.79 8.31
CA PHE A 59 2.32 -18.18 8.58
C PHE A 59 0.85 -18.47 8.25
N TYR A 60 -0.04 -17.51 8.55
CA TYR A 60 -1.48 -17.66 8.28
C TYR A 60 -1.78 -17.58 6.78
N SER A 61 -1.09 -16.68 6.08
CA SER A 61 -1.25 -16.41 4.65
C SER A 61 -0.26 -17.20 3.78
N ASN A 62 0.03 -18.46 4.16
CA ASN A 62 0.97 -19.35 3.49
C ASN A 62 0.26 -20.52 2.78
N GLY A 63 -0.48 -20.20 1.71
CA GLY A 63 -1.11 -21.20 0.83
C GLY A 63 -2.05 -20.56 -0.19
N GLY A 64 -2.40 -21.30 -1.24
CA GLY A 64 -3.43 -20.90 -2.22
C GLY A 64 -3.13 -19.60 -2.96
N GLY A 65 -1.84 -19.33 -3.22
CA GLY A 65 -1.37 -18.12 -3.88
C GLY A 65 -1.13 -16.93 -2.93
N CYS A 66 -1.47 -17.05 -1.64
CA CYS A 66 -1.32 -15.94 -0.68
C CYS A 66 0.16 -15.61 -0.40
N GLN A 67 1.03 -16.62 -0.41
CA GLN A 67 2.46 -16.46 -0.15
C GLN A 67 3.16 -15.52 -1.15
N LYS A 68 2.61 -15.32 -2.36
CA LYS A 68 3.17 -14.39 -3.34
C LYS A 68 3.30 -12.95 -2.80
N CYS A 69 2.44 -12.55 -1.86
CA CYS A 69 2.46 -11.23 -1.23
C CYS A 69 2.81 -11.29 0.26
N HIS A 70 2.51 -12.39 0.93
CA HIS A 70 2.57 -12.47 2.39
C HIS A 70 3.82 -13.16 2.94
N THR A 71 4.63 -13.78 2.09
CA THR A 71 5.91 -14.36 2.52
C THR A 71 7.05 -13.86 1.66
N ASN A 72 8.23 -13.71 2.27
CA ASN A 72 9.44 -13.38 1.53
C ASN A 72 9.74 -14.46 0.48
N GLU A 73 9.67 -15.72 0.85
CA GLU A 73 10.01 -16.86 -0.01
C GLU A 73 9.07 -16.95 -1.21
N GLY A 74 7.76 -16.80 -0.97
CA GLY A 74 6.73 -16.86 -2.00
C GLY A 74 6.83 -15.67 -2.96
N PHE A 75 7.10 -14.46 -2.46
CA PHE A 75 7.35 -13.30 -3.31
C PHE A 75 8.60 -13.50 -4.19
N VAL A 76 9.73 -13.92 -3.59
CA VAL A 76 10.98 -14.15 -4.33
C VAL A 76 10.77 -15.21 -5.40
N LYS A 77 10.07 -16.31 -5.09
CA LYS A 77 9.71 -17.34 -6.06
C LYS A 77 8.85 -16.77 -7.19
N PHE A 78 7.81 -16.01 -6.86
CA PHE A 78 6.93 -15.39 -7.84
C PHE A 78 7.68 -14.47 -8.81
N VAL A 79 8.52 -13.56 -8.32
CA VAL A 79 9.22 -12.61 -9.20
C VAL A 79 10.36 -13.25 -9.99
N THR A 80 10.83 -14.45 -9.60
CA THR A 80 11.90 -15.16 -10.31
C THR A 80 11.38 -16.19 -11.32
N THR A 81 10.30 -16.90 -11.01
CA THR A 81 9.78 -17.99 -11.87
C THR A 81 8.38 -17.74 -12.42
N GLY A 82 7.65 -16.75 -11.89
CA GLY A 82 6.24 -16.51 -12.21
C GLY A 82 5.27 -17.40 -11.42
N GLU A 83 5.77 -18.33 -10.60
CA GLU A 83 4.92 -19.22 -9.82
C GLU A 83 4.25 -18.49 -8.65
N THR A 84 2.93 -18.54 -8.59
CA THR A 84 2.13 -17.95 -7.50
C THR A 84 2.14 -18.81 -6.24
N GLY A 85 2.52 -20.09 -6.34
CA GLY A 85 2.53 -21.08 -5.27
C GLY A 85 1.14 -21.63 -4.91
N GLU A 86 0.20 -21.65 -5.85
CA GLU A 86 -1.16 -22.14 -5.63
C GLU A 86 -1.25 -23.56 -5.04
N GLU A 87 -0.30 -24.43 -5.38
CA GLU A 87 -0.33 -25.86 -5.04
C GLU A 87 0.47 -26.24 -3.78
N GLY A 88 0.95 -25.28 -2.98
CA GLY A 88 1.80 -25.60 -1.83
C GLY A 88 1.90 -24.54 -0.75
N PHE A 89 2.75 -24.85 0.24
CA PHE A 89 3.10 -23.97 1.35
C PHE A 89 4.62 -23.86 1.48
N GLU A 90 5.09 -22.70 1.92
CA GLU A 90 6.49 -22.51 2.30
C GLU A 90 6.75 -23.21 3.63
N ARG A 91 7.79 -24.04 3.73
CA ARG A 91 8.06 -24.81 4.96
C ARG A 91 8.40 -23.90 6.15
N ALA A 92 9.09 -22.80 5.88
CA ALA A 92 9.52 -21.83 6.87
C ALA A 92 9.22 -20.42 6.35
N PRO A 93 7.94 -20.00 6.34
CA PRO A 93 7.56 -18.70 5.79
C PRO A 93 8.11 -17.60 6.69
N SER A 94 8.73 -16.59 6.09
CA SER A 94 9.14 -15.37 6.78
C SER A 94 8.32 -14.17 6.30
N GLN A 95 8.19 -13.16 7.16
CA GLN A 95 7.47 -11.91 6.79
C GLN A 95 8.19 -11.21 5.63
N PRO A 96 7.47 -10.44 4.79
CA PRO A 96 8.10 -9.55 3.83
C PRO A 96 9.16 -8.68 4.51
N ALA A 97 10.41 -8.79 4.08
CA ALA A 97 11.58 -8.23 4.73
C ALA A 97 12.51 -7.55 3.71
N CYS A 98 13.71 -7.14 4.14
CA CYS A 98 14.68 -6.43 3.30
C CYS A 98 14.91 -7.12 1.95
N PHE A 99 15.07 -8.45 1.96
CA PHE A 99 15.39 -9.23 0.77
C PHE A 99 14.17 -9.62 -0.06
N THR A 100 12.96 -9.29 0.41
CA THR A 100 11.76 -9.35 -0.42
C THR A 100 11.83 -8.28 -1.50
N CYS A 101 12.25 -7.07 -1.15
CA CYS A 101 12.35 -5.96 -2.11
C CYS A 101 13.72 -5.85 -2.78
N HIS A 102 14.80 -6.21 -2.07
CA HIS A 102 16.18 -6.02 -2.54
C HIS A 102 16.88 -7.35 -2.91
N ASP A 103 17.82 -7.30 -3.85
CA ASP A 103 18.62 -8.46 -4.28
C ASP A 103 20.15 -8.33 -4.09
N PRO A 104 20.63 -8.12 -2.85
CA PRO A 104 22.04 -7.82 -2.60
C PRO A 104 23.02 -8.90 -3.05
N HIS A 105 22.59 -10.16 -3.13
CA HIS A 105 23.43 -11.26 -3.58
C HIS A 105 23.25 -11.62 -5.06
N GLY A 106 22.19 -11.14 -5.72
CA GLY A 106 22.03 -11.27 -7.16
C GLY A 106 22.72 -10.15 -7.94
N THR A 107 22.67 -8.91 -7.43
CA THR A 107 23.23 -7.74 -8.11
C THR A 107 24.56 -7.26 -7.53
N GLY A 108 24.92 -7.69 -6.31
CA GLY A 108 26.04 -7.12 -5.55
C GLY A 108 25.76 -5.71 -5.01
N THR A 109 24.51 -5.24 -5.09
CA THR A 109 24.04 -3.91 -4.67
C THR A 109 22.68 -4.02 -3.98
N PHE A 110 22.22 -3.01 -3.23
CA PHE A 110 20.84 -2.99 -2.71
C PHE A 110 19.82 -2.50 -3.75
N GLU A 111 19.97 -2.92 -5.01
CA GLU A 111 18.96 -2.65 -6.04
C GLU A 111 17.66 -3.42 -5.78
N LEU A 112 16.56 -2.88 -6.31
CA LEU A 112 15.24 -3.48 -6.19
C LEU A 112 15.11 -4.68 -7.14
N ARG A 113 14.47 -5.75 -6.65
CA ARG A 113 14.14 -6.95 -7.45
C ARG A 113 13.25 -6.64 -8.64
N VAL A 114 12.28 -5.74 -8.43
CA VAL A 114 11.26 -5.41 -9.43
C VAL A 114 11.35 -3.92 -9.75
N VAL A 115 11.94 -3.63 -10.91
CA VAL A 115 12.03 -2.28 -11.48
C VAL A 115 11.35 -2.17 -12.85
N LYS A 116 11.08 -3.30 -13.50
CA LYS A 116 10.36 -3.35 -14.77
C LYS A 116 8.84 -3.18 -14.54
N PRO A 117 8.08 -2.74 -15.55
CA PRO A 117 6.63 -2.66 -15.47
C PRO A 117 6.00 -3.98 -14.99
N VAL A 118 4.95 -3.86 -14.19
CA VAL A 118 4.21 -4.99 -13.63
C VAL A 118 2.83 -5.07 -14.27
N ARG A 119 2.42 -6.27 -14.66
CA ARG A 119 1.04 -6.52 -15.10
C ARG A 119 0.16 -6.77 -13.87
N LEU A 120 -0.81 -5.89 -13.65
CA LEU A 120 -1.80 -6.01 -12.58
C LEU A 120 -2.82 -7.10 -12.90
N THR A 121 -3.60 -7.53 -11.89
CA THR A 121 -4.59 -8.60 -12.03
C THR A 121 -5.71 -8.25 -13.02
N ASN A 122 -6.05 -6.96 -13.12
CA ASN A 122 -6.98 -6.43 -14.13
C ASN A 122 -6.36 -6.30 -15.54
N ALA A 123 -5.19 -6.91 -15.76
CA ALA A 123 -4.39 -6.86 -16.98
C ALA A 123 -3.79 -5.49 -17.37
N ALA A 124 -4.00 -4.43 -16.60
CA ALA A 124 -3.34 -3.15 -16.82
C ALA A 124 -1.82 -3.26 -16.59
N GLU A 125 -1.05 -2.50 -17.35
CA GLU A 125 0.38 -2.34 -17.13
C GLU A 125 0.63 -1.19 -16.16
N PHE A 126 1.35 -1.45 -15.08
CA PHE A 126 1.81 -0.46 -14.13
C PHE A 126 3.31 -0.23 -14.33
N ASP A 127 3.69 0.97 -14.77
CA ASP A 127 5.08 1.42 -14.81
C ASP A 127 5.27 2.67 -13.93
N GLY A 128 5.58 2.43 -12.67
CA GLY A 128 5.89 3.44 -11.67
C GLY A 128 7.35 3.44 -11.25
N GLY A 129 8.28 2.98 -12.09
CA GLY A 129 9.72 2.95 -11.76
C GLY A 129 10.01 2.13 -10.49
N LYS A 130 10.62 2.75 -9.47
CA LYS A 130 10.90 2.04 -8.19
C LYS A 130 9.63 1.61 -7.43
N GLY A 131 8.46 2.19 -7.72
CA GLY A 131 7.19 1.75 -7.14
C GLY A 131 6.66 0.43 -7.72
N ASN A 132 7.27 -0.10 -8.79
CA ASN A 132 6.88 -1.38 -9.41
C ASN A 132 6.93 -2.55 -8.39
N VAL A 133 7.92 -2.55 -7.50
CA VAL A 133 8.00 -3.53 -6.40
C VAL A 133 6.80 -3.47 -5.45
N CYS A 134 6.24 -2.27 -5.21
CA CYS A 134 5.08 -2.10 -4.34
C CYS A 134 3.81 -2.64 -5.00
N ALA A 135 3.57 -2.26 -6.27
CA ALA A 135 2.40 -2.66 -7.06
C ALA A 135 2.36 -4.17 -7.38
N THR A 136 3.47 -4.87 -7.20
CA THR A 136 3.52 -6.35 -7.31
C THR A 136 2.61 -7.02 -6.27
N CYS A 137 2.47 -6.42 -5.08
CA CYS A 137 1.61 -6.93 -4.00
C CYS A 137 0.40 -6.05 -3.71
N HIS A 138 0.60 -4.72 -3.74
CA HIS A 138 -0.46 -3.73 -3.50
C HIS A 138 -1.31 -3.54 -4.74
N GLN A 139 -2.04 -4.58 -5.08
CA GLN A 139 -3.05 -4.60 -6.12
C GLN A 139 -4.23 -5.48 -5.72
N SER A 140 -5.36 -5.26 -6.38
CA SER A 140 -6.53 -6.13 -6.29
C SER A 140 -6.18 -7.55 -6.73
N ARG A 141 -6.71 -8.57 -6.05
CA ARG A 141 -6.71 -9.97 -6.54
C ARG A 141 -7.92 -10.31 -7.40
N ALA A 142 -8.81 -9.35 -7.63
CA ALA A 142 -10.00 -9.53 -8.43
C ALA A 142 -10.08 -8.46 -9.51
N ASP A 143 -10.38 -8.88 -10.73
CA ASP A 143 -10.78 -7.96 -11.78
C ASP A 143 -12.27 -7.66 -11.62
N ALA A 144 -12.61 -6.38 -11.43
CA ALA A 144 -13.98 -5.91 -11.30
C ALA A 144 -14.86 -6.35 -12.48
N THR A 145 -14.34 -6.37 -13.70
CA THR A 145 -15.09 -6.75 -14.91
C THR A 145 -15.46 -8.23 -14.90
N VAL A 146 -14.72 -9.06 -14.16
CA VAL A 146 -14.95 -10.50 -14.03
C VAL A 146 -15.84 -10.81 -12.83
N VAL A 147 -15.62 -10.15 -11.69
CA VAL A 147 -16.32 -10.52 -10.44
C VAL A 147 -17.59 -9.71 -10.18
N ALA A 148 -17.68 -8.47 -10.68
CA ALA A 148 -18.88 -7.65 -10.54
C ALA A 148 -19.89 -8.00 -11.65
N VAL A 149 -20.45 -9.19 -11.53
CA VAL A 149 -21.49 -9.74 -12.42
C VAL A 149 -22.75 -10.08 -11.62
N GLU A 150 -23.85 -10.36 -12.31
CA GLU A 150 -25.05 -10.86 -11.65
C GLU A 150 -24.72 -12.11 -10.83
N THR A 151 -25.11 -12.11 -9.55
CA THR A 151 -24.65 -13.11 -8.57
C THR A 151 -25.81 -13.55 -7.69
N GLU A 152 -25.95 -14.85 -7.42
CA GLU A 152 -26.89 -15.35 -6.41
C GLU A 152 -26.61 -14.69 -5.05
N ALA A 153 -27.66 -14.20 -4.36
CA ALA A 153 -27.48 -13.45 -3.13
C ALA A 153 -26.75 -14.26 -2.04
N SER A 154 -26.92 -15.58 -2.02
CA SER A 154 -26.26 -16.53 -1.12
C SER A 154 -24.73 -16.63 -1.29
N LYS A 155 -24.20 -16.21 -2.45
CA LYS A 155 -22.77 -16.25 -2.78
C LYS A 155 -22.03 -14.98 -2.35
N VAL A 156 -22.76 -13.89 -2.07
CA VAL A 156 -22.15 -12.62 -1.63
C VAL A 156 -21.71 -12.74 -0.17
N ASN A 157 -20.42 -12.55 0.08
CA ASN A 157 -19.83 -12.73 1.39
C ASN A 157 -18.72 -11.70 1.67
N ALA A 158 -18.11 -11.76 2.86
CA ALA A 158 -17.09 -10.81 3.29
C ALA A 158 -15.83 -10.81 2.41
N ARG A 159 -15.56 -11.88 1.66
CA ARG A 159 -14.40 -12.00 0.77
C ARG A 159 -14.64 -11.43 -0.63
N PHE A 160 -15.88 -11.07 -0.98
CA PHE A 160 -16.16 -10.42 -2.26
C PHE A 160 -15.47 -9.04 -2.34
N GLY A 161 -14.91 -8.69 -3.49
CA GLY A 161 -14.21 -7.42 -3.70
C GLY A 161 -12.73 -7.61 -4.02
N PRO A 162 -11.90 -6.57 -3.86
CA PRO A 162 -10.53 -6.54 -4.38
C PRO A 162 -9.52 -7.38 -3.60
N HIS A 163 -9.88 -7.96 -2.45
CA HIS A 163 -8.94 -8.59 -1.51
C HIS A 163 -7.87 -7.64 -0.97
N TYR A 164 -8.29 -6.58 -0.27
CA TYR A 164 -7.41 -5.57 0.31
C TYR A 164 -6.45 -4.91 -0.71
N GLY A 165 -5.83 -3.80 -0.32
CA GLY A 165 -4.62 -3.33 -1.01
C GLY A 165 -4.71 -2.91 -2.49
N PRO A 166 -5.81 -2.36 -3.05
CA PRO A 166 -5.88 -1.99 -4.47
C PRO A 166 -5.13 -0.68 -4.82
N GLN A 167 -4.09 -0.31 -4.05
CA GLN A 167 -3.42 0.98 -4.19
C GLN A 167 -2.75 1.14 -5.56
N GLY A 168 -2.14 0.08 -6.09
CA GLY A 168 -1.52 0.08 -7.42
C GLY A 168 -2.55 0.27 -8.53
N ASP A 169 -3.70 -0.41 -8.43
CA ASP A 169 -4.82 -0.26 -9.37
C ASP A 169 -5.35 1.19 -9.36
N LEU A 170 -5.63 1.73 -8.17
CA LEU A 170 -6.14 3.08 -8.04
C LEU A 170 -5.13 4.11 -8.55
N PHE A 171 -3.86 3.99 -8.17
CA PHE A 171 -2.81 4.88 -8.66
C PHE A 171 -2.73 4.84 -10.20
N ALA A 172 -2.86 3.67 -10.82
CA ALA A 172 -2.92 3.53 -12.27
C ALA A 172 -4.23 4.07 -12.89
N GLY A 173 -5.26 4.35 -12.09
CA GLY A 173 -6.59 4.74 -12.58
C GLY A 173 -7.32 3.57 -13.23
N THR A 174 -7.22 2.38 -12.64
CA THR A 174 -7.81 1.13 -13.15
C THR A 174 -8.35 0.27 -12.01
N GLY A 175 -8.95 -0.88 -12.33
CA GLY A 175 -9.27 -1.96 -11.38
C GLY A 175 -10.56 -1.80 -10.61
N ALA A 176 -11.10 -0.58 -10.50
CA ALA A 176 -12.49 -0.38 -10.14
C ALA A 176 -13.42 -0.75 -11.31
N TYR A 177 -14.71 -0.96 -11.04
CA TYR A 177 -15.71 -1.16 -12.08
C TYR A 177 -16.07 0.18 -12.74
N GLU A 178 -15.77 0.27 -14.02
CA GLU A 178 -16.11 1.41 -14.89
C GLU A 178 -17.46 1.19 -15.57
N TYR A 179 -18.37 2.17 -15.46
CA TYR A 179 -19.72 2.02 -15.97
C TYR A 179 -19.79 2.27 -17.49
N PRO A 180 -20.57 1.47 -18.25
CA PRO A 180 -20.70 1.64 -19.70
C PRO A 180 -21.11 3.06 -20.11
N GLY A 181 -20.46 3.60 -21.14
CA GLY A 181 -20.73 4.93 -21.67
C GLY A 181 -20.19 6.08 -20.81
N LYS A 182 -19.45 5.79 -19.74
CA LYS A 182 -18.72 6.78 -18.94
C LYS A 182 -17.26 6.86 -19.36
N THR A 183 -16.63 7.96 -19.00
CA THR A 183 -15.19 8.17 -19.17
C THR A 183 -14.61 8.59 -17.83
N TYR A 184 -13.42 8.07 -17.56
CA TYR A 184 -12.72 8.27 -16.30
C TYR A 184 -11.38 8.94 -16.57
N GLY A 185 -11.14 10.04 -15.85
CA GLY A 185 -9.89 10.77 -15.88
C GLY A 185 -8.90 10.25 -14.84
N THR A 186 -7.66 10.73 -14.92
CA THR A 186 -6.61 10.43 -13.94
C THR A 186 -6.02 11.70 -13.37
N SER A 187 -5.46 11.59 -12.17
CA SER A 187 -4.83 12.70 -11.45
C SER A 187 -3.38 12.95 -11.91
N PRO A 188 -2.87 14.20 -11.79
CA PRO A 188 -1.44 14.48 -11.88
C PRO A 188 -0.56 13.64 -10.94
N HIS A 189 -1.09 13.10 -9.84
CA HIS A 189 -0.33 12.18 -8.98
C HIS A 189 0.18 10.95 -9.75
N THR A 190 -0.61 10.42 -10.68
CA THR A 190 -0.23 9.27 -11.52
C THR A 190 0.82 9.62 -12.56
N THR A 191 0.84 10.86 -13.05
CA THR A 191 1.62 11.24 -14.25
C THR A 191 2.82 12.15 -13.96
N LYS A 192 2.89 12.76 -12.77
CA LYS A 192 3.95 13.72 -12.39
C LYS A 192 4.92 13.19 -11.35
N LEU A 193 4.54 12.15 -10.60
CA LEU A 193 5.41 11.56 -9.58
C LEU A 193 6.36 10.54 -10.19
N THR A 194 7.64 10.88 -10.24
CA THR A 194 8.69 9.91 -10.56
C THR A 194 8.76 8.85 -9.46
N ASP A 195 8.91 7.58 -9.83
CA ASP A 195 8.98 6.44 -8.92
C ASP A 195 7.70 6.20 -8.05
N SER A 196 6.57 6.83 -8.42
CA SER A 196 5.22 6.61 -7.87
C SER A 196 5.16 6.48 -6.34
N CYS A 197 4.94 5.28 -5.81
CA CYS A 197 4.70 4.98 -4.41
C CYS A 197 5.84 5.50 -3.52
N VAL A 198 7.09 5.34 -3.96
CA VAL A 198 8.24 5.71 -3.13
C VAL A 198 8.45 7.22 -3.05
N ALA A 199 7.91 7.99 -4.00
CA ALA A 199 7.94 9.46 -3.96
C ALA A 199 7.25 9.99 -2.70
N CYS A 200 6.13 9.39 -2.32
CA CYS A 200 5.41 9.78 -1.11
C CYS A 200 5.87 8.96 0.10
N HIS A 201 5.78 7.63 0.01
CA HIS A 201 5.91 6.76 1.17
C HIS A 201 7.33 6.63 1.71
N LYS A 202 8.36 6.91 0.89
CA LYS A 202 9.76 6.84 1.33
C LYS A 202 10.41 8.19 1.56
N THR A 203 9.75 9.30 1.20
CA THR A 203 10.27 10.64 1.48
C THR A 203 10.34 10.84 3.00
N LEU A 204 11.50 11.27 3.49
CA LEU A 204 11.67 11.60 4.91
C LEU A 204 10.96 12.93 5.21
N PRO A 205 10.42 13.12 6.43
CA PRO A 205 9.85 14.40 6.81
C PRO A 205 10.92 15.50 6.92
N GLU A 206 10.51 16.78 6.85
CA GLU A 206 11.39 17.94 7.02
C GLU A 206 11.14 18.68 8.37
N GLY A 207 12.10 19.51 8.81
CA GLY A 207 11.95 20.38 10.01
C GLY A 207 12.31 19.73 11.36
N ARG A 208 11.86 20.29 12.48
CA ARG A 208 12.25 19.83 13.85
C ARG A 208 11.70 18.45 14.25
N PHE A 209 10.74 17.92 13.50
CA PHE A 209 10.06 16.65 13.74
C PHE A 209 10.44 15.57 12.70
N SER A 210 11.45 15.85 11.88
CA SER A 210 11.84 15.14 10.64
C SER A 210 12.51 13.79 10.78
N LEU A 211 12.77 13.32 11.99
CA LEU A 211 13.63 12.16 12.23
C LEU A 211 12.91 11.02 12.95
N ASP A 212 11.58 11.00 12.94
CA ASP A 212 10.84 9.83 13.41
C ASP A 212 11.00 8.69 12.39
N PRO A 213 11.65 7.57 12.75
CA PRO A 213 11.84 6.46 11.82
C PRO A 213 10.52 5.81 11.38
N GLY A 214 9.42 6.05 12.11
CA GLY A 214 8.08 5.58 11.83
C GLY A 214 7.32 6.39 10.77
N ILE A 215 7.93 7.44 10.20
CA ILE A 215 7.36 8.24 9.11
C ILE A 215 8.34 8.31 7.93
N GLY A 216 7.87 7.97 6.73
CA GLY A 216 8.70 7.93 5.53
C GLY A 216 9.73 6.80 5.55
N GLY A 217 10.79 6.94 4.76
CA GLY A 217 11.90 5.99 4.75
C GLY A 217 11.44 4.54 4.49
N HIS A 218 11.84 3.62 5.36
CA HIS A 218 11.44 2.21 5.29
C HIS A 218 10.31 1.84 6.27
N SER A 219 9.71 2.81 6.96
CA SER A 219 8.40 2.59 7.60
C SER A 219 7.28 2.57 6.57
N PHE A 220 7.48 3.27 5.45
CA PHE A 220 6.52 3.51 4.38
C PHE A 220 5.28 4.30 4.82
N ASN A 221 5.22 4.79 6.05
CA ASN A 221 4.06 5.52 6.55
C ASN A 221 4.12 6.99 6.15
N ILE A 222 3.00 7.54 5.70
CA ILE A 222 2.84 8.99 5.50
C ILE A 222 2.53 9.73 6.81
N LYS A 223 2.09 9.00 7.84
CA LYS A 223 1.71 9.55 9.14
C LYS A 223 2.24 8.73 10.29
N GLY A 224 2.52 9.38 11.40
CA GLY A 224 2.99 8.75 12.63
C GLY A 224 2.75 9.64 13.84
N GLU A 225 3.19 9.19 15.00
CA GLU A 225 3.11 9.95 16.24
C GLU A 225 4.49 10.48 16.59
N VAL A 226 4.63 11.81 16.64
CA VAL A 226 5.88 12.47 17.04
C VAL A 226 5.63 13.18 18.36
N HIS A 227 6.29 12.72 19.43
CA HIS A 227 6.14 13.26 20.79
C HIS A 227 4.67 13.34 21.28
N GLY A 228 3.87 12.28 21.02
CA GLY A 228 2.46 12.24 21.43
C GLY A 228 1.51 12.99 20.48
N VAL A 229 2.00 13.51 19.35
CA VAL A 229 1.21 14.27 18.38
C VAL A 229 1.17 13.56 17.04
N LYS A 230 -0.03 13.27 16.54
CA LYS A 230 -0.23 12.75 15.19
C LYS A 230 0.28 13.77 14.16
N THR A 231 1.19 13.33 13.32
CA THR A 231 1.89 14.17 12.34
C THR A 231 1.83 13.53 10.96
N LEU A 232 1.44 14.32 9.95
CA LEU A 232 1.50 13.97 8.54
C LEU A 232 2.78 14.48 7.89
N ASN A 233 3.38 13.66 7.02
CA ASN A 233 4.49 14.06 6.19
C ASN A 233 3.99 14.76 4.92
N ALA A 234 4.06 16.09 4.92
CA ALA A 234 3.71 16.91 3.77
C ALA A 234 4.89 17.22 2.84
N SER A 235 6.09 16.72 3.13
CA SER A 235 7.34 17.23 2.52
C SER A 235 7.37 17.07 1.00
N VAL A 236 7.00 15.88 0.47
CA VAL A 236 6.91 15.66 -0.98
C VAL A 236 5.87 16.58 -1.64
N CYS A 237 4.78 16.87 -0.93
CA CYS A 237 3.64 17.59 -1.46
C CYS A 237 4.00 19.05 -1.75
N GLN A 238 4.91 19.65 -0.99
CA GLN A 238 5.26 21.07 -1.09
C GLN A 238 5.80 21.48 -2.47
N SER A 239 6.41 20.54 -3.20
CA SER A 239 6.97 20.78 -4.54
C SER A 239 5.90 21.16 -5.58
N CYS A 240 4.68 20.64 -5.45
CA CYS A 240 3.54 20.92 -6.34
C CYS A 240 2.37 21.63 -5.64
N HIS A 241 2.27 21.49 -4.31
CA HIS A 241 1.27 22.12 -3.45
C HIS A 241 1.94 23.00 -2.39
N PRO A 242 2.49 24.17 -2.77
CA PRO A 242 3.15 25.06 -1.82
C PRO A 242 2.23 25.45 -0.67
N GLY A 243 2.71 25.30 0.57
CA GLY A 243 1.98 25.67 1.78
C GLY A 243 0.98 24.63 2.29
N ILE A 244 0.87 23.46 1.64
CA ILE A 244 0.06 22.35 2.15
C ILE A 244 0.56 21.90 3.54
N LYS A 245 -0.38 21.68 4.45
CA LYS A 245 -0.12 21.29 5.84
C LYS A 245 -1.21 20.36 6.35
N GLN A 246 -1.00 19.80 7.53
CA GLN A 246 -2.03 19.04 8.24
C GLN A 246 -3.08 20.01 8.81
N VAL A 247 -4.36 19.60 8.77
CA VAL A 247 -5.44 20.28 9.47
C VAL A 247 -5.22 20.16 10.98
N ALA A 248 -5.36 21.27 11.72
CA ALA A 248 -5.12 21.30 13.15
C ALA A 248 -5.99 20.27 13.90
N GLY A 249 -5.35 19.36 14.65
CA GLY A 249 -6.04 18.29 15.40
C GLY A 249 -6.56 17.13 14.55
N GLY A 250 -6.50 17.21 13.22
CA GLY A 250 -6.93 16.16 12.29
C GLY A 250 -5.78 15.29 11.79
N ASP A 251 -6.09 14.30 10.97
CA ASP A 251 -5.11 13.45 10.27
C ASP A 251 -5.26 13.51 8.74
N VAL A 252 -5.68 14.68 8.25
CA VAL A 252 -5.81 15.03 6.81
C VAL A 252 -4.97 16.25 6.44
N PHE A 253 -4.60 16.35 5.17
CA PHE A 253 -4.01 17.55 4.60
C PHE A 253 -5.06 18.63 4.35
N ASP A 254 -4.71 19.90 4.48
CA ASP A 254 -5.60 21.06 4.34
C ASP A 254 -5.90 21.45 2.87
N ARG A 255 -5.64 20.52 1.94
CA ARG A 255 -5.95 20.71 0.53
C ARG A 255 -7.46 20.61 0.32
N LYS A 256 -8.12 21.76 0.11
CA LYS A 256 -9.54 21.83 -0.25
C LYS A 256 -9.88 20.98 -1.48
N ALA A 257 -11.05 20.34 -1.47
CA ALA A 257 -11.63 19.76 -2.67
C ALA A 257 -11.98 20.84 -3.71
N LEU A 258 -12.27 20.39 -4.93
CA LEU A 258 -12.74 21.27 -6.00
C LEU A 258 -14.24 21.55 -5.92
N ALA A 259 -14.98 20.72 -5.21
CA ALA A 259 -16.42 20.80 -5.02
C ALA A 259 -16.80 20.07 -3.73
N ASP A 260 -18.01 20.37 -3.24
CA ASP A 260 -18.72 19.65 -2.19
C ASP A 260 -19.20 18.31 -2.77
N TYR A 261 -18.37 17.28 -2.61
CA TYR A 261 -18.54 15.99 -3.25
C TYR A 261 -19.56 15.10 -2.55
N ASP A 262 -19.73 15.24 -1.24
CA ASP A 262 -20.74 14.48 -0.49
C ASP A 262 -22.09 15.20 -0.39
N ARG A 263 -22.12 16.49 -0.75
CA ARG A 263 -23.29 17.35 -0.88
C ARG A 263 -23.94 17.67 0.46
N ASP A 264 -23.12 17.79 1.50
CA ASP A 264 -23.59 18.15 2.85
C ASP A 264 -23.78 19.68 3.03
N GLY A 265 -23.37 20.47 2.03
CA GLY A 265 -23.46 21.93 2.02
C GLY A 265 -22.19 22.64 2.49
N THR A 266 -21.13 21.90 2.81
CA THR A 266 -19.86 22.41 3.33
C THR A 266 -18.70 22.00 2.44
N LEU A 267 -17.95 22.97 1.92
CA LEU A 267 -16.71 22.67 1.20
C LEU A 267 -15.54 22.41 2.16
N GLU A 268 -15.05 21.18 2.18
CA GLU A 268 -14.04 20.66 3.08
C GLU A 268 -12.70 20.32 2.38
N PRO A 269 -11.63 19.97 3.15
CA PRO A 269 -10.47 19.26 2.61
C PRO A 269 -10.87 18.00 1.83
N PHE A 270 -10.17 17.74 0.72
CA PHE A 270 -10.48 16.65 -0.21
C PHE A 270 -10.66 15.28 0.46
N GLN A 271 -9.83 14.96 1.46
CA GLN A 271 -9.94 13.68 2.14
C GLN A 271 -11.23 13.53 2.93
N LEU A 272 -11.77 14.62 3.49
CA LEU A 272 -13.04 14.60 4.25
C LEU A 272 -14.22 14.51 3.29
N GLU A 273 -14.21 15.30 2.22
CA GLU A 273 -15.18 15.23 1.11
C GLU A 273 -15.28 13.82 0.52
N PHE A 274 -14.12 13.16 0.35
CA PHE A 274 -14.07 11.79 -0.14
C PHE A 274 -14.60 10.78 0.88
N GLU A 275 -14.35 10.98 2.18
CA GLU A 275 -14.91 10.15 3.25
C GLU A 275 -16.43 10.32 3.35
N GLY A 276 -16.95 11.54 3.23
CA GLY A 276 -18.37 11.81 3.13
C GLY A 276 -19.03 11.15 1.92
N LEU A 277 -18.37 11.21 0.76
CA LEU A 277 -18.83 10.53 -0.46
C LEU A 277 -18.88 9.01 -0.27
N LEU A 278 -17.94 8.42 0.47
CA LEU A 278 -18.01 7.00 0.87
C LEU A 278 -19.14 6.74 1.87
N ALA A 279 -19.43 7.67 2.78
CA ALA A 279 -20.51 7.58 3.75
C ALA A 279 -21.91 7.56 3.08
N LEU A 280 -22.04 8.05 1.84
CA LEU A 280 -23.27 7.89 1.05
C LEU A 280 -23.58 6.40 0.74
N PHE A 281 -22.59 5.50 0.78
CA PHE A 281 -22.81 4.06 0.58
C PHE A 281 -23.19 3.33 1.87
N VAL A 282 -22.45 3.59 2.94
CA VAL A 282 -22.62 2.97 4.26
C VAL A 282 -22.23 3.99 5.32
N ASN A 283 -23.12 4.26 6.27
CA ASN A 283 -22.91 5.20 7.36
C ASN A 283 -23.49 4.69 8.70
N GLY A 284 -23.28 5.47 9.77
CA GLY A 284 -23.72 5.15 11.12
C GLY A 284 -25.22 5.35 11.34
N GLU A 285 -25.87 6.13 10.49
CA GLU A 285 -27.31 6.40 10.50
C GLU A 285 -28.11 5.28 9.84
N GLY A 286 -27.45 4.38 9.12
CA GLY A 286 -28.08 3.27 8.40
C GLY A 286 -28.81 3.69 7.12
N THR A 287 -28.50 4.87 6.59
CA THR A 287 -29.21 5.48 5.45
C THR A 287 -28.48 5.32 4.12
N GLY A 288 -27.25 4.81 4.13
CA GLY A 288 -26.43 4.67 2.93
C GLY A 288 -27.09 3.82 1.84
N ILE A 289 -26.74 4.05 0.57
CA ILE A 289 -27.39 3.39 -0.56
C ILE A 289 -27.24 1.85 -0.56
N LEU A 290 -26.21 1.30 0.10
CA LEU A 290 -26.04 -0.15 0.27
C LEU A 290 -26.72 -0.70 1.55
N GLN A 291 -27.28 0.18 2.38
CA GLN A 291 -28.03 -0.13 3.61
C GLN A 291 -29.55 0.02 3.43
N ALA A 292 -29.99 1.05 2.70
CA ALA A 292 -31.41 1.41 2.54
C ALA A 292 -31.82 1.73 1.09
N GLY A 293 -30.86 1.99 0.19
CA GLY A 293 -31.14 2.33 -1.21
C GLY A 293 -31.42 1.14 -2.14
N ILE A 294 -31.26 -0.09 -1.64
CA ILE A 294 -31.47 -1.34 -2.39
C ILE A 294 -32.16 -2.38 -1.51
N GLU A 295 -33.01 -3.20 -2.12
CA GLU A 295 -33.63 -4.36 -1.46
C GLU A 295 -33.32 -5.67 -2.21
N PRO A 296 -32.81 -6.71 -1.53
CA PRO A 296 -32.41 -6.71 -0.12
C PRO A 296 -31.17 -5.82 0.15
N ALA A 297 -31.01 -5.21 1.32
CA ALA A 297 -29.79 -4.44 1.62
C ALA A 297 -28.51 -5.31 1.63
N PHE A 298 -27.34 -4.76 1.27
CA PHE A 298 -26.06 -5.46 1.46
C PHE A 298 -25.56 -5.32 2.90
N TYR A 299 -25.69 -4.15 3.50
CA TYR A 299 -25.28 -3.89 4.88
C TYR A 299 -26.49 -3.62 5.77
N ASP A 300 -26.39 -3.93 7.05
CA ASP A 300 -27.39 -3.54 8.04
C ASP A 300 -27.17 -2.10 8.50
N LYS A 301 -28.08 -1.60 9.34
CA LYS A 301 -28.00 -0.23 9.89
C LYS A 301 -26.72 0.05 10.69
N ASN A 302 -26.00 -0.98 11.14
CA ASN A 302 -24.76 -0.86 11.88
C ASN A 302 -23.52 -1.06 10.98
N GLY A 303 -23.71 -1.20 9.67
CA GLY A 303 -22.63 -1.43 8.71
C GLY A 303 -22.13 -2.88 8.62
N ALA A 304 -22.83 -3.84 9.23
CA ALA A 304 -22.47 -5.26 9.11
C ALA A 304 -23.03 -5.86 7.82
N LEU A 305 -22.23 -6.68 7.11
CA LEU A 305 -22.67 -7.36 5.90
C LEU A 305 -23.83 -8.32 6.21
N ARG A 306 -24.95 -8.16 5.51
CA ARG A 306 -26.14 -9.01 5.63
C ARG A 306 -25.97 -10.28 4.83
N VAL A 307 -26.32 -11.41 5.45
CA VAL A 307 -26.42 -12.70 4.78
C VAL A 307 -27.83 -12.85 4.23
N VAL A 308 -27.94 -12.89 2.90
CA VAL A 308 -29.19 -13.11 2.18
C VAL A 308 -29.10 -14.46 1.49
N ARG A 309 -30.07 -15.36 1.73
CA ARG A 309 -30.00 -16.76 1.26
C ARG A 309 -30.70 -17.00 -0.07
N GLU A 310 -31.60 -16.11 -0.48
CA GLU A 310 -32.45 -16.28 -1.66
C GLU A 310 -32.41 -15.04 -2.55
N GLY A 311 -32.71 -15.24 -3.84
CA GLY A 311 -32.73 -14.18 -4.84
C GLY A 311 -31.38 -13.95 -5.51
N VAL A 312 -31.36 -12.94 -6.37
CA VAL A 312 -30.24 -12.60 -7.24
C VAL A 312 -29.87 -11.13 -7.04
N ARG A 313 -28.57 -10.84 -7.10
CA ARG A 313 -27.98 -9.51 -7.09
C ARG A 313 -27.66 -9.10 -8.51
N PRO A 314 -28.37 -8.12 -9.10
CA PRO A 314 -28.04 -7.61 -10.42
C PRO A 314 -26.60 -7.09 -10.48
N GLN A 315 -26.01 -7.14 -11.67
CA GLN A 315 -24.65 -6.67 -11.91
C GLN A 315 -24.39 -5.26 -11.37
N VAL A 316 -25.34 -4.33 -11.57
CA VAL A 316 -25.21 -2.94 -11.10
C VAL A 316 -25.02 -2.83 -9.57
N GLN A 317 -25.70 -3.69 -8.80
CA GLN A 317 -25.55 -3.76 -7.35
C GLN A 317 -24.18 -4.32 -6.97
N MET A 318 -23.71 -5.34 -7.69
CA MET A 318 -22.40 -5.96 -7.45
C MET A 318 -21.25 -5.02 -7.82
N ALA A 319 -21.41 -4.21 -8.88
CA ALA A 319 -20.48 -3.16 -9.27
C ALA A 319 -20.37 -2.07 -8.22
N ALA A 320 -21.49 -1.54 -7.73
CA ALA A 320 -21.50 -0.54 -6.66
C ALA A 320 -20.87 -1.09 -5.36
N LEU A 321 -21.17 -2.35 -4.99
CA LEU A 321 -20.54 -3.01 -3.84
C LEU A 321 -19.02 -3.18 -4.03
N PHE A 322 -18.58 -3.59 -5.23
CA PHE A 322 -17.16 -3.75 -5.53
C PHE A 322 -16.42 -2.42 -5.40
N ASN A 323 -16.95 -1.36 -6.02
CA ASN A 323 -16.35 -0.03 -5.98
C ASN A 323 -16.29 0.54 -4.57
N TYR A 324 -17.36 0.42 -3.79
CA TYR A 324 -17.34 0.81 -2.37
C TYR A 324 -16.21 0.09 -1.62
N ARG A 325 -16.09 -1.23 -1.76
CA ARG A 325 -15.02 -2.00 -1.11
C ARG A 325 -13.64 -1.64 -1.65
N PHE A 326 -13.51 -1.37 -2.94
CA PHE A 326 -12.27 -0.92 -3.56
C PHE A 326 -11.70 0.32 -2.88
N PHE A 327 -12.50 1.36 -2.69
CA PHE A 327 -12.05 2.59 -2.07
C PHE A 327 -11.93 2.52 -0.54
N VAL A 328 -12.75 1.71 0.13
CA VAL A 328 -12.54 1.41 1.56
C VAL A 328 -11.20 0.72 1.79
N GLU A 329 -10.83 -0.24 0.92
CA GLU A 329 -9.58 -0.98 1.08
C GLU A 329 -8.33 -0.30 0.53
N ASP A 330 -8.49 0.72 -0.31
CA ASP A 330 -7.39 1.59 -0.73
C ASP A 330 -6.80 2.39 0.44
N ARG A 331 -7.65 2.87 1.36
CA ARG A 331 -7.29 3.57 2.61
C ARG A 331 -6.49 4.87 2.44
N SER A 332 -6.34 5.40 1.21
CA SER A 332 -5.67 6.69 0.98
C SER A 332 -6.60 7.90 1.13
N ARG A 333 -7.90 7.66 1.40
CA ARG A 333 -8.97 8.69 1.31
C ARG A 333 -8.94 9.39 -0.05
N GLY A 334 -8.80 8.59 -1.12
CA GLY A 334 -8.82 9.02 -2.52
C GLY A 334 -7.52 9.65 -3.05
N ILE A 335 -6.49 9.87 -2.23
CA ILE A 335 -5.26 10.59 -2.62
C ILE A 335 -4.50 9.89 -3.75
N HIS A 336 -4.54 8.56 -3.85
CA HIS A 336 -3.81 7.87 -4.92
C HIS A 336 -4.27 8.29 -6.32
N ASN A 337 -5.57 8.56 -6.51
CA ASN A 337 -6.08 9.13 -7.76
C ASN A 337 -7.42 9.87 -7.54
N PRO A 338 -7.37 11.15 -7.08
CA PRO A 338 -8.55 11.90 -6.66
C PRO A 338 -9.66 11.99 -7.70
N LEU A 339 -9.30 12.30 -8.96
CA LEU A 339 -10.26 12.47 -10.05
C LEU A 339 -10.97 11.15 -10.36
N TYR A 340 -10.20 10.08 -10.57
CA TYR A 340 -10.73 8.76 -10.84
C TYR A 340 -11.65 8.28 -9.70
N ALA A 341 -11.20 8.44 -8.46
CA ALA A 341 -11.91 7.95 -7.29
C ALA A 341 -13.30 8.59 -7.13
N VAL A 342 -13.39 9.91 -7.24
CA VAL A 342 -14.67 10.63 -7.14
C VAL A 342 -15.60 10.25 -8.30
N GLN A 343 -15.09 10.20 -9.54
CA GLN A 343 -15.88 9.86 -10.71
C GLN A 343 -16.51 8.46 -10.62
N ILE A 344 -15.73 7.46 -10.16
CA ILE A 344 -16.22 6.10 -9.98
C ILE A 344 -17.30 6.04 -8.89
N LEU A 345 -17.09 6.68 -7.73
CA LEU A 345 -18.08 6.68 -6.66
C LEU A 345 -19.38 7.38 -7.07
N TYR A 346 -19.30 8.52 -7.76
CA TYR A 346 -20.47 9.23 -8.31
C TYR A 346 -21.28 8.36 -9.26
N ASP A 347 -20.62 7.74 -10.24
CA ASP A 347 -21.32 6.87 -11.21
C ASP A 347 -21.86 5.60 -10.53
N SER A 348 -21.19 5.11 -9.47
CA SER A 348 -21.67 3.98 -8.67
C SER A 348 -22.93 4.33 -7.90
N ILE A 349 -22.99 5.50 -7.27
CA ILE A 349 -24.21 5.98 -6.60
C ILE A 349 -25.33 6.17 -7.62
N LYS A 350 -25.06 6.86 -8.73
CA LYS A 350 -26.04 7.12 -9.79
C LYS A 350 -26.64 5.84 -10.38
N SER A 351 -25.85 4.77 -10.45
CA SER A 351 -26.30 3.48 -10.95
C SER A 351 -27.34 2.80 -10.05
N ILE A 352 -27.32 3.12 -8.76
CA ILE A 352 -28.26 2.62 -7.75
C ILE A 352 -29.41 3.60 -7.53
N ASP A 353 -29.11 4.89 -7.47
CA ASP A 353 -30.05 5.99 -7.33
C ASP A 353 -30.02 6.88 -8.60
N PRO A 354 -30.92 6.64 -9.57
CA PRO A 354 -31.01 7.45 -10.78
C PRO A 354 -31.36 8.92 -10.52
N SER A 355 -31.82 9.29 -9.33
CA SER A 355 -32.11 10.68 -8.97
C SER A 355 -30.88 11.44 -8.48
N PHE A 356 -29.78 10.74 -8.16
CA PHE A 356 -28.55 11.35 -7.66
C PHE A 356 -28.01 12.41 -8.63
N ASP A 357 -27.74 13.61 -8.12
CA ASP A 357 -27.25 14.72 -8.94
C ASP A 357 -25.76 14.55 -9.22
N LEU A 358 -25.38 14.71 -10.49
CA LEU A 358 -23.99 14.61 -10.95
C LEU A 358 -23.34 15.99 -11.17
N SER A 359 -23.99 17.09 -10.78
CA SER A 359 -23.49 18.46 -10.98
C SER A 359 -22.12 18.72 -10.34
N TYR A 360 -21.77 17.98 -9.28
CA TYR A 360 -20.47 18.04 -8.59
C TYR A 360 -19.49 16.94 -9.00
N ARG A 361 -19.87 16.06 -9.94
CA ARG A 361 -18.94 15.06 -10.50
C ARG A 361 -17.85 15.80 -11.30
N PRO A 362 -16.57 15.66 -10.94
CA PRO A 362 -15.47 16.31 -11.64
C PRO A 362 -15.14 15.66 -12.99
#